data_AF-A0A067M3F2-F1
#
_entry.id   AF-A0A067M3F2-F1
#
_cell.length_a   1.000
_cell.length_b   1.000
_cell.length_c   1.000
_cell.angle_alpha   90.00
_cell.angle_beta   90.00
_cell.angle_gamma   90.00
#
_symmetry.space_group_name_H-M   'P 1'
#
loop_
_entity.id
_entity.type
_entity.pdbx_description
1 polymer ?
#
loop_
_entity_poly.entity_id
_entity_poly.type
_entity_poly.pdbx_seq_one_letter_code
_entity_poly.pdbx_strand_id
1 'polypeptide(L)'
;MRLEFVIIFLVSFLAVGTLAGHNCKCQDSRGQYNELTVICCGKDPKANPGIVYYGGGNHQCTSPFGAIDSGAFVACCQSEGVGGAFCWD
;
A
#
# COMPACT_ATOMS: atom_id res chain seq x y z
N MET A 1 -2.55 33.77 37.18
CA MET A 1 -1.78 33.69 35.91
C MET A 1 -0.66 32.62 35.94
N ARG A 2 -0.88 31.43 36.56
CA ARG A 2 0.13 30.35 36.56
C ARG A 2 -0.41 28.97 36.13
N LEU A 3 -1.73 28.82 36.01
CA LEU A 3 -2.36 27.54 35.68
C LEU A 3 -2.73 27.38 34.19
N GLU A 4 -2.81 28.49 33.43
CA GLU A 4 -3.30 28.47 32.04
C GLU A 4 -2.22 28.17 31.01
N PHE A 5 -0.95 28.41 31.34
CA PHE A 5 0.17 28.16 30.43
C PHE A 5 0.55 26.68 30.31
N VAL A 6 0.16 25.84 31.27
CA VAL A 6 0.51 24.41 31.27
C VAL A 6 -0.38 23.61 30.32
N ILE A 7 -1.63 24.05 30.11
CA ILE A 7 -2.63 23.33 29.30
C ILE A 7 -2.32 23.44 27.79
N ILE A 8 -1.75 24.56 27.35
CA ILE A 8 -1.46 24.79 25.92
C ILE A 8 -0.31 23.88 25.43
N PHE A 9 0.59 23.44 26.31
CA PHE A 9 1.73 22.61 25.92
C PHE A 9 1.39 21.13 25.70
N LEU A 10 0.23 20.66 26.16
CA LEU A 10 -0.18 19.24 26.06
C LEU A 10 -0.86 18.88 24.74
N VAL A 11 -1.32 19.86 23.96
CA VAL A 11 -2.08 19.60 22.72
C VAL A 11 -1.17 19.45 21.49
N SER A 12 0.09 19.87 21.59
CA SER A 12 1.02 19.93 20.44
C SER A 12 1.66 18.59 20.04
N PHE A 13 1.42 17.51 20.79
CA PHE A 13 2.14 16.23 20.63
C PHE A 13 1.33 15.09 19.96
N LEU A 14 0.11 15.35 19.49
CA LEU A 14 -0.78 14.30 18.95
C LEU A 14 -0.90 14.29 17.41
N ALA A 15 -0.02 14.99 16.69
CA ALA A 15 0.10 14.84 15.24
C ALA A 15 0.85 13.54 14.90
N VAL A 16 0.26 12.38 15.26
CA VAL A 16 0.70 11.09 14.75
C VAL A 16 0.16 11.00 13.33
N GLY A 17 0.98 11.39 12.34
CA GLY A 17 0.67 11.08 10.96
C GLY A 17 0.58 9.57 10.82
N THR A 18 -0.61 9.05 10.55
CA THR A 18 -0.74 7.66 10.11
C THR A 18 -0.04 7.59 8.75
N LEU A 19 1.15 6.99 8.70
CA LEU A 19 1.68 6.48 7.44
C LEU A 19 0.68 5.42 6.97
N ALA A 20 -0.24 5.82 6.09
CA ALA A 20 -1.14 4.90 5.44
C ALA A 20 -0.28 4.09 4.47
N GLY A 21 0.01 2.84 4.84
CA GLY A 21 0.54 1.89 3.88
C GLY A 21 -0.46 1.73 2.73
N HIS A 22 0.01 1.39 1.55
CA HIS A 22 -0.84 1.07 0.42
C HIS A 22 -0.53 -0.35 -0.03
N ASN A 23 -1.56 -1.10 -0.37
CA ASN A 23 -1.46 -2.51 -0.73
C ASN A 23 -2.17 -2.75 -2.06
N CYS A 24 -1.64 -3.65 -2.88
CA CYS A 24 -2.28 -4.09 -4.11
C CYS A 24 -2.11 -5.60 -4.32
N LYS A 25 -3.10 -6.22 -4.93
CA LYS A 25 -3.07 -7.62 -5.41
C LYS A 25 -3.75 -7.73 -6.77
N CYS A 26 -3.23 -8.57 -7.67
CA CYS A 26 -3.96 -8.91 -8.89
C CYS A 26 -5.15 -9.80 -8.51
N GLN A 27 -6.37 -9.29 -8.71
CA GLN A 27 -7.62 -9.96 -8.33
C GLN A 27 -8.77 -9.44 -9.20
N ASP A 28 -9.67 -10.35 -9.59
CA ASP A 28 -10.94 -10.00 -10.22
C ASP A 28 -12.10 -10.85 -9.65
N SER A 29 -13.26 -10.81 -10.31
CA SER A 29 -14.46 -11.58 -9.92
C SER A 29 -14.28 -13.10 -9.93
N ARG A 30 -13.22 -13.62 -10.55
CA ARG A 30 -12.92 -15.05 -10.71
C ARG A 30 -11.91 -15.56 -9.70
N GLY A 31 -11.16 -14.69 -9.02
CA GLY A 31 -10.25 -15.09 -7.95
C GLY A 31 -9.02 -14.19 -7.77
N GLN A 32 -8.11 -14.65 -6.90
CA GLN A 32 -6.82 -14.02 -6.62
C GLN A 32 -5.73 -14.63 -7.50
N TYR A 33 -4.85 -13.78 -8.04
CA TYR A 33 -3.79 -14.16 -8.96
C TYR A 33 -2.43 -13.91 -8.30
N ASN A 34 -2.07 -14.80 -7.39
CA ASN A 34 -0.93 -14.64 -6.48
C ASN A 34 0.40 -14.53 -7.23
N GLU A 35 0.63 -15.38 -8.24
CA GLU A 35 1.87 -15.35 -9.04
C GLU A 35 2.00 -14.04 -9.81
N LEU A 36 0.89 -13.54 -10.38
CA LEU A 36 0.88 -12.28 -11.12
C LEU A 36 1.05 -11.08 -10.18
N THR A 37 0.58 -11.19 -8.93
CA THR A 37 0.85 -10.20 -7.90
C THR A 37 2.34 -10.08 -7.60
N VAL A 38 3.09 -11.19 -7.56
CA VAL A 38 4.56 -11.18 -7.41
C VAL A 38 5.19 -10.42 -8.58
N ILE A 39 4.80 -10.78 -9.80
CA ILE A 39 5.36 -10.23 -11.04
C ILE A 39 5.13 -8.72 -11.09
N CYS A 40 3.88 -8.29 -10.88
CA CYS A 40 3.53 -6.88 -10.93
C CYS A 40 4.15 -6.07 -9.80
N CYS A 41 4.31 -6.66 -8.61
CA CYS A 41 5.05 -6.02 -7.52
C CYS A 41 6.53 -5.82 -7.86
N GLY A 42 7.16 -6.78 -8.54
CA GLY A 42 8.55 -6.67 -8.98
C GLY A 42 8.76 -5.73 -10.18
N LYS A 43 7.71 -5.45 -10.96
CA LYS A 43 7.74 -4.51 -12.10
C LYS A 43 7.54 -3.05 -11.69
N ASP A 44 7.12 -2.79 -10.45
CA ASP A 44 6.94 -1.42 -10.00
C ASP A 44 8.30 -0.68 -10.02
N PRO A 45 8.39 0.52 -10.61
CA PRO A 45 9.64 1.28 -10.67
C PRO A 45 10.21 1.65 -9.28
N LYS A 46 9.40 1.54 -8.22
CA LYS A 46 9.80 1.76 -6.82
C LYS A 46 9.96 0.45 -6.03
N ALA A 47 9.99 -0.70 -6.72
CA ALA A 47 10.33 -1.98 -6.14
C ALA A 47 11.73 -1.91 -5.51
N ASN A 48 11.79 -2.11 -4.19
CA ASN A 48 12.97 -1.96 -3.32
C ASN A 48 13.63 -0.55 -3.34
N PRO A 49 13.64 0.20 -2.21
CA PRO A 49 13.22 -0.18 -0.85
C PRO A 49 11.76 0.17 -0.53
N GLY A 50 11.00 0.78 -1.45
CA GLY A 50 9.71 1.40 -1.14
C GLY A 50 8.49 0.47 -1.22
N ILE A 51 8.65 -0.68 -1.87
CA ILE A 51 7.58 -1.64 -2.15
C ILE A 51 8.11 -3.04 -1.90
N VAL A 52 7.38 -3.79 -1.09
CA VAL A 52 7.72 -5.14 -0.65
C VAL A 52 6.58 -6.07 -1.00
N TYR A 53 6.92 -7.19 -1.62
CA TYR A 53 5.99 -8.29 -1.80
C TYR A 53 5.94 -9.14 -0.51
N TYR A 54 4.77 -9.25 0.08
CA TYR A 54 4.49 -10.16 1.18
C TYR A 54 3.80 -11.41 0.65
N GLY A 55 4.56 -12.51 0.58
CA GLY A 55 4.02 -13.84 0.34
C GLY A 55 3.23 -14.38 1.55
N GLY A 56 2.68 -15.59 1.43
CA GLY A 56 1.84 -16.21 2.45
C GLY A 56 0.34 -16.04 2.13
N GLY A 57 -0.54 -16.24 3.11
CA GLY A 57 -1.99 -16.40 2.85
C GLY A 57 -2.68 -15.26 2.07
N ASN A 58 -2.11 -14.06 2.06
CA ASN A 58 -2.71 -12.89 1.43
C ASN A 58 -2.08 -12.49 0.08
N HIS A 59 -0.86 -12.95 -0.23
CA HIS A 59 -0.12 -12.66 -1.47
C HIS A 59 -0.31 -11.22 -1.98
N GLN A 60 0.35 -10.25 -1.35
CA GLN A 60 0.10 -8.83 -1.59
C GLN A 60 1.40 -8.06 -1.82
N CYS A 61 1.30 -7.02 -2.66
CA CYS A 61 2.32 -5.99 -2.77
C CYS A 61 1.99 -4.88 -1.78
N THR A 62 2.95 -4.44 -0.98
CA THR A 62 2.73 -3.42 0.06
C THR A 62 3.79 -2.35 -0.03
N SER A 63 3.37 -1.09 0.08
CA SER A 63 4.23 0.06 0.29
C SER A 63 3.92 0.73 1.62
N PRO A 64 4.86 0.74 2.58
CA PRO A 64 4.68 1.43 3.85
C PRO A 64 4.45 2.95 3.73
N PHE A 65 4.82 3.55 2.60
CA PHE A 65 4.75 4.99 2.35
C PHE A 65 3.79 5.35 1.21
N GLY A 66 2.88 4.45 0.84
CA GLY A 66 1.91 4.71 -0.24
C GLY A 66 2.53 4.87 -1.62
N ALA A 67 3.67 4.23 -1.89
CA ALA A 67 4.44 4.43 -3.10
C ALA A 67 3.90 3.68 -4.33
N ILE A 68 3.08 2.64 -4.13
CA ILE A 68 2.46 1.87 -5.21
C ILE A 68 1.49 2.77 -5.98
N ASP A 69 1.65 2.83 -7.30
CA ASP A 69 0.65 3.43 -8.19
C ASP A 69 -0.41 2.37 -8.53
N SER A 70 -1.60 2.51 -7.92
CA SER A 70 -2.75 1.63 -8.17
C SER A 70 -3.07 1.48 -9.67
N GLY A 71 -3.00 2.56 -10.45
CA GLY A 71 -3.33 2.53 -11.88
C GLY A 71 -2.30 1.73 -12.68
N ALA A 72 -1.02 1.95 -12.39
CA ALA A 72 0.07 1.19 -13.00
C ALA A 72 0.02 -0.29 -12.60
N PHE A 73 -0.32 -0.59 -11.35
CA PHE A 73 -0.47 -1.95 -10.85
C PHE A 73 -1.64 -2.67 -11.55
N VAL A 74 -2.80 -2.02 -11.68
CA VAL A 74 -3.96 -2.53 -12.45
C VAL A 74 -3.57 -2.81 -13.90
N ALA A 75 -2.88 -1.87 -14.55
CA ALA A 75 -2.44 -2.04 -15.94
C ALA A 75 -1.48 -3.23 -16.09
N CYS A 76 -0.59 -3.45 -15.12
CA CYS A 76 0.26 -4.64 -15.10
C CYS A 76 -0.58 -5.92 -15.02
N CYS A 77 -1.50 -6.03 -14.05
CA CYS A 77 -2.36 -7.22 -13.94
C CYS A 77 -3.17 -7.48 -15.23
N GLN A 78 -3.65 -6.42 -15.89
CA GLN A 78 -4.33 -6.53 -17.18
C GLN A 78 -3.42 -7.03 -18.29
N SER A 79 -2.17 -6.57 -18.35
CA SER A 79 -1.18 -7.04 -19.33
C SER A 79 -0.82 -8.53 -19.15
N GLU A 80 -0.91 -9.04 -17.93
CA GLU A 80 -0.70 -10.45 -17.59
C GLU A 80 -1.97 -11.31 -17.81
N GLY A 81 -3.07 -10.72 -18.29
CA GLY A 81 -4.31 -11.43 -18.66
C GLY A 81 -5.39 -11.50 -17.57
N VAL A 82 -5.30 -10.65 -16.53
CA VAL A 82 -6.26 -10.57 -15.42
C VAL A 82 -7.23 -9.39 -15.59
N GLY A 83 -8.45 -9.48 -15.06
CA GLY A 83 -9.42 -8.38 -15.13
C GLY A 83 -8.99 -7.08 -14.42
N GLY A 84 -8.07 -7.15 -13.46
CA GLY A 84 -7.57 -5.96 -12.76
C GLY A 84 -6.83 -6.29 -11.46
N ALA A 85 -6.79 -5.29 -10.57
CA ALA A 85 -6.20 -5.38 -9.25
C ALA A 85 -7.16 -4.88 -8.17
N PHE A 86 -7.04 -5.43 -6.97
CA PHE A 86 -7.63 -4.89 -5.75
C PHE A 86 -6.55 -4.16 -4.96
N CYS A 87 -6.72 -2.86 -4.75
CA CYS A 87 -5.81 -2.03 -3.98
C CYS A 87 -6.54 -1.37 -2.80
N TRP A 88 -5.86 -1.25 -1.66
CA TRP A 88 -6.42 -0.73 -0.41
C TRP A 88 -5.32 -0.11 0.45
N ASP A 89 -5.73 0.77 1.37
CA ASP A 89 -4.87 1.39 2.38
C ASP A 89 -4.88 0.57 3.68
#